data_AF-A0A7C1DJN8-F1
#
_entry.id   AF-A0A7C1DJN8-F1
#
_cell.length_a   1.000
_cell.length_b   1.000
_cell.length_c   1.000
_cell.angle_alpha   90.00
_cell.angle_beta   90.00
_cell.angle_gamma   90.00
#
_symmetry.space_group_name_H-M   'P 1'
#
loop_
_entity.id
_entity.type
_entity.pdbx_description
1 polymer ?
#
loop_
_entity_poly.entity_id
_entity_poly.type
_entity_poly.pdbx_seq_one_letter_code
_entity_poly.pdbx_strand_id
1 'polypeptide(L)'
;MNGIKTPLTFGMLAVLFFSCSDPLSDRDKRTLVRTLIEGSIDPGKYVIFWDGRDKQREWVAPGEYVCKFWTRDYGQQIEMKALAGDPDRPPRLNDSTLVAMPPVPLHFLLEKNRPDPFHVNEGTNIPFDIPYRAAVRLTIHRKE
;
A
#
# COMPACT_ATOMS: atom_id res chain seq x y z
N MET A 1 15.99 -51.33 37.68
CA MET A 1 15.78 -49.87 37.79
C MET A 1 15.57 -49.37 36.35
N ASN A 2 14.35 -49.48 35.83
CA ASN A 2 13.30 -48.43 35.83
C ASN A 2 13.78 -47.19 35.03
N GLY A 3 13.23 -46.79 33.89
CA GLY A 3 12.02 -47.23 33.20
C GLY A 3 11.89 -46.58 31.81
N ILE A 4 10.97 -47.14 31.03
CA ILE A 4 10.50 -46.71 29.71
C ILE A 4 9.79 -45.35 29.82
N LYS A 5 10.05 -44.41 28.88
CA LYS A 5 9.05 -43.45 28.37
C LYS A 5 9.38 -43.01 26.93
N THR A 6 8.62 -43.51 25.96
CA THR A 6 8.20 -42.79 24.74
C THR A 6 6.70 -42.44 24.92
N PRO A 7 6.06 -41.59 24.10
CA PRO A 7 6.54 -40.66 23.07
C PRO A 7 6.03 -39.21 23.29
N LEU A 8 6.48 -38.23 22.51
CA LEU A 8 5.66 -37.03 22.28
C LEU A 8 5.78 -36.59 20.83
N THR A 9 4.80 -37.04 20.06
CA THR A 9 4.34 -36.48 18.79
C THR A 9 3.99 -35.01 19.04
N PHE A 10 4.74 -34.08 18.45
CA PHE A 10 4.26 -32.72 18.29
C PHE A 10 3.97 -32.52 16.82
N GLY A 11 2.67 -32.53 16.50
CA GLY A 11 2.17 -32.24 15.17
C GLY A 11 2.71 -30.89 14.74
N MET A 12 3.54 -30.90 13.71
CA MET A 12 3.85 -29.69 12.94
C MET A 12 2.53 -29.29 12.26
N LEU A 13 1.82 -28.38 12.92
CA LEU A 13 0.69 -27.68 12.37
C LEU A 13 1.14 -27.11 11.02
N ALA A 14 0.63 -27.68 9.93
CA ALA A 14 0.78 -27.13 8.61
C ALA A 14 0.09 -25.76 8.63
N VAL A 15 0.87 -24.71 8.89
CA VAL A 15 0.48 -23.35 8.60
C VAL A 15 0.35 -23.31 7.09
N LEU A 16 -0.89 -23.44 6.63
CA LEU A 16 -1.28 -23.16 5.26
C LEU A 16 -0.93 -21.69 5.02
N PHE A 17 0.30 -21.45 4.58
CA PHE A 17 0.65 -20.22 3.90
C PHE A 17 -0.26 -20.21 2.68
N PHE A 18 -1.38 -19.48 2.76
CA PHE A 18 -2.00 -18.91 1.59
C PHE A 18 -0.94 -18.00 0.96
N SER A 19 -0.05 -18.61 0.17
CA SER A 19 0.65 -17.92 -0.89
C SER A 19 -0.45 -17.54 -1.88
N CYS A 20 -1.14 -16.44 -1.59
CA CYS A 20 -1.65 -15.60 -2.66
C CYS A 20 -0.40 -15.11 -3.38
N SER A 21 0.05 -15.94 -4.32
CA SER A 21 1.04 -15.57 -5.31
C SER A 21 0.44 -14.39 -6.03
N ASP A 22 0.92 -13.19 -5.68
CA ASP A 22 0.56 -11.94 -6.33
C ASP A 22 0.88 -12.14 -7.83
N PRO A 23 -0.14 -12.32 -8.70
CA PRO A 23 0.07 -12.80 -10.07
C PRO A 23 0.79 -11.77 -10.96
N LEU A 24 1.17 -10.63 -10.38
CA LEU A 24 1.89 -9.53 -11.01
C LEU A 24 3.23 -9.21 -10.34
N SER A 25 3.62 -9.96 -9.30
CA SER A 25 4.90 -9.79 -8.58
C SER A 25 6.13 -10.06 -9.45
N ASP A 26 6.01 -10.75 -10.57
CA ASP A 26 7.14 -11.24 -11.36
C ASP A 26 7.41 -10.41 -12.65
N ARG A 27 6.63 -9.36 -12.93
CA ARG A 27 6.74 -8.60 -14.20
C ARG A 27 6.97 -7.11 -14.09
N ASP A 28 6.86 -6.52 -12.91
CA ASP A 28 7.16 -5.11 -12.73
C ASP A 28 8.58 -4.92 -12.18
N LYS A 29 9.53 -4.60 -13.06
CA LYS A 29 10.94 -4.32 -12.68
C LYS A 29 11.11 -3.02 -11.87
N ARG A 30 10.05 -2.21 -11.79
CA ARG A 30 10.05 -0.93 -11.11
C ARG A 30 10.47 -1.08 -9.65
N THR A 31 11.24 -0.11 -9.17
CA THR A 31 11.72 -0.11 -7.78
C THR A 31 10.58 0.22 -6.83
N LEU A 32 10.24 -0.71 -5.93
CA LEU A 32 9.32 -0.48 -4.82
C LEU A 32 9.88 0.60 -3.89
N VAL A 33 9.14 1.69 -3.75
CA VAL A 33 9.48 2.83 -2.89
C VAL A 33 8.91 2.63 -1.50
N ARG A 34 7.59 2.33 -1.43
CA ARG A 34 6.88 2.20 -0.16
C ARG A 34 5.61 1.38 -0.31
N THR A 35 5.31 0.53 0.68
CA THR A 35 3.98 -0.04 0.88
C THR A 35 3.19 0.88 1.78
N LEU A 36 2.05 1.39 1.28
CA LEU A 36 1.17 2.28 2.04
C LEU A 36 0.12 1.48 2.82
N ILE A 37 -0.35 0.37 2.25
CA ILE A 37 -1.38 -0.50 2.82
C ILE A 37 -1.05 -1.96 2.49
N GLU A 38 -1.19 -2.83 3.48
CA GLU A 38 -1.22 -4.27 3.31
C GLU A 38 -2.10 -4.90 4.38
N GLY A 39 -3.29 -5.39 4.00
CA GLY A 39 -4.22 -6.00 4.94
C GLY A 39 -5.68 -6.00 4.49
N SER A 40 -6.58 -6.45 5.36
CA SER A 40 -8.02 -6.43 5.09
C SER A 40 -8.62 -5.08 5.47
N ILE A 41 -9.34 -4.45 4.53
CA ILE A 41 -10.05 -3.17 4.72
C ILE A 41 -11.55 -3.41 4.56
N ASP A 42 -12.35 -2.75 5.40
CA ASP A 42 -13.82 -2.74 5.34
C ASP A 42 -14.36 -1.95 4.13
N PRO A 43 -15.66 -2.08 3.81
CA PRO A 43 -16.26 -1.29 2.74
C PRO A 43 -16.28 0.21 3.09
N GLY A 44 -15.96 1.06 2.12
CA GLY A 44 -15.96 2.51 2.26
C GLY A 44 -15.13 3.22 1.21
N LYS A 45 -15.19 4.55 1.20
CA LYS A 45 -14.27 5.39 0.44
C LYS A 45 -13.11 5.79 1.36
N TYR A 46 -11.88 5.67 0.89
CA TYR A 46 -10.69 5.90 1.69
C TYR A 46 -9.81 6.96 1.06
N VAL A 47 -9.11 7.71 1.90
CA VAL A 47 -8.01 8.58 1.47
C VAL A 47 -6.77 8.22 2.28
N ILE A 48 -5.67 7.96 1.59
CA ILE A 48 -4.36 7.77 2.23
C ILE A 48 -3.39 8.86 1.78
N PHE A 49 -2.65 9.39 2.75
CA PHE A 49 -1.59 10.36 2.50
C PHE A 49 -0.26 9.63 2.30
N TRP A 50 0.41 9.91 1.18
CA TRP A 50 1.83 9.62 1.02
C TRP A 50 2.63 10.89 1.23
N ASP A 51 3.49 10.86 2.23
CA ASP A 51 4.36 11.97 2.64
C ASP A 51 5.56 12.19 1.72
N GLY A 52 5.71 11.46 0.60
CA GLY A 52 6.87 11.59 -0.27
C GLY A 52 8.16 10.98 0.28
N ARG A 53 8.06 10.09 1.28
CA ARG A 53 9.19 9.33 1.80
C ARG A 53 9.16 7.87 1.38
N ASP A 54 10.35 7.26 1.29
CA ASP A 54 10.53 5.83 1.08
C ASP A 54 10.40 5.02 2.39
N LYS A 55 10.69 3.71 2.32
CA LYS A 55 10.66 2.81 3.49
C LYS A 55 11.73 3.13 4.56
N GLN A 56 12.82 3.82 4.20
CA GLN A 56 13.84 4.30 5.13
C GLN A 56 13.46 5.64 5.79
N ARG A 57 12.31 6.22 5.41
CA ARG A 57 11.83 7.57 5.80
C ARG A 57 12.67 8.70 5.21
N GLU A 58 13.41 8.42 4.15
CA GLU A 58 14.15 9.40 3.38
C GLU A 58 13.26 10.00 2.28
N TRP A 59 13.51 11.26 1.94
CA TRP A 59 12.78 11.93 0.86
C TRP A 59 13.11 11.28 -0.47
N VAL A 60 12.09 11.00 -1.28
CA VAL A 60 12.30 10.48 -2.62
C VAL A 60 12.78 11.59 -3.57
N ALA A 61 13.46 11.22 -4.65
CA ALA A 61 13.84 12.20 -5.67
C ALA A 61 12.60 12.72 -6.42
N PRO A 62 12.63 13.96 -6.95
CA PRO A 62 11.62 14.41 -7.92
C PRO A 62 11.59 13.47 -9.14
N GLY A 63 10.41 13.30 -9.72
CA GLY A 63 10.23 12.40 -10.86
C GLY A 63 8.84 11.80 -10.94
N GLU A 64 8.74 10.76 -11.74
CA GLU A 64 7.49 10.04 -11.98
C GLU A 64 7.40 8.79 -11.11
N TYR A 65 6.22 8.55 -10.57
CA TYR A 65 5.90 7.43 -9.69
C TYR A 65 4.63 6.76 -10.15
N VAL A 66 4.46 5.50 -9.80
CA VAL A 66 3.24 4.73 -10.02
C VAL A 66 2.71 4.27 -8.67
N CYS A 67 1.48 4.65 -8.36
CA CYS A 67 0.73 4.06 -7.26
C CYS A 67 -0.08 2.89 -7.80
N LYS A 68 0.02 1.74 -7.15
CA LYS A 68 -0.65 0.51 -7.55
C LYS A 68 -1.55 0.00 -6.44
N PHE A 69 -2.79 -0.32 -6.78
CA PHE A 69 -3.82 -0.89 -5.92
C PHE A 69 -4.19 -2.27 -6.42
N TRP A 70 -4.12 -3.27 -5.54
CA TRP A 70 -4.47 -4.65 -5.85
C TRP A 70 -5.34 -5.27 -4.76
N THR A 71 -6.31 -6.05 -5.19
CA THR A 71 -7.03 -7.04 -4.39
C THR A 71 -6.85 -8.42 -5.01
N ARG A 72 -7.59 -9.42 -4.55
CA ARG A 72 -7.61 -10.76 -5.16
C ARG A 72 -8.08 -10.73 -6.63
N ASP A 73 -9.05 -9.90 -6.94
CA ASP A 73 -9.84 -9.92 -8.18
C ASP A 73 -9.80 -8.59 -8.95
N TYR A 74 -9.19 -7.56 -8.38
CA TYR A 74 -9.12 -6.22 -8.96
C TYR A 74 -7.71 -5.64 -8.90
N GLY A 75 -7.39 -4.83 -9.90
CA GLY A 75 -6.12 -4.17 -10.03
C GLY A 75 -6.21 -2.86 -10.78
N GLN A 76 -5.66 -1.79 -10.22
CA GLN A 76 -5.56 -0.49 -10.88
C GLN A 76 -4.24 0.18 -10.52
N GLN A 77 -3.75 1.05 -11.40
CA GLN A 77 -2.63 1.93 -11.11
C GLN A 77 -2.94 3.36 -11.56
N ILE A 78 -2.28 4.32 -10.91
CA ILE A 78 -2.23 5.72 -11.34
C ILE A 78 -0.77 6.16 -11.43
N GLU A 79 -0.47 7.05 -12.36
CA GLU A 79 0.81 7.77 -12.38
C GLU A 79 0.72 8.99 -11.47
N MET A 80 1.84 9.40 -10.88
CA MET A 80 1.95 10.57 -10.03
C MET A 80 3.26 11.30 -10.36
N LYS A 81 3.22 12.63 -10.34
CA LYS A 81 4.41 13.44 -10.61
C LYS A 81 4.86 14.19 -9.35
N ALA A 82 6.06 13.85 -8.87
CA ALA A 82 6.69 14.48 -7.72
C ALA A 82 7.66 15.58 -8.19
N LEU A 83 7.45 16.80 -7.73
CA LEU A 83 8.33 17.96 -7.94
C LEU A 83 9.31 18.11 -6.79
N ALA A 84 10.40 18.83 -7.04
CA ALA A 84 11.32 19.25 -5.99
C ALA A 84 10.55 19.93 -4.85
N GLY A 85 10.85 19.50 -3.61
CA GLY A 85 10.31 20.16 -2.43
C GLY A 85 10.76 21.61 -2.37
N ASP A 86 9.88 22.49 -1.90
CA ASP A 86 10.23 23.86 -1.58
C ASP A 86 10.97 23.87 -0.22
N PRO A 87 12.24 24.32 -0.15
CA PRO A 87 13.01 24.30 1.10
C PRO A 87 12.38 25.18 2.19
N ASP A 88 11.59 26.19 1.82
CA ASP A 88 10.94 27.11 2.76
C ASP A 88 9.58 26.59 3.22
N ARG A 89 9.04 25.52 2.60
CA ARG A 89 7.81 24.89 3.07
C ARG A 89 8.08 23.75 4.04
N PRO A 90 7.43 23.75 5.22
CA PRO A 90 7.57 22.66 6.16
C PRO A 90 6.95 21.38 5.58
N PRO A 91 7.45 20.20 5.98
CA PRO A 91 6.80 18.94 5.70
C PRO A 91 5.32 18.98 6.07
N ARG A 92 4.42 18.60 5.16
CA ARG A 92 3.03 18.35 5.56
C ARG A 92 3.01 17.05 6.34
N LEU A 93 2.92 17.18 7.65
CA LEU A 93 2.63 16.06 8.54
C LEU A 93 1.12 15.88 8.52
N ASN A 94 0.64 14.78 7.93
CA ASN A 94 -0.74 14.37 8.11
C ASN A 94 -0.76 13.23 9.15
N ASP A 95 -1.60 13.38 10.17
CA ASP A 95 -1.60 12.52 11.38
C ASP A 95 -2.53 11.30 11.27
N SER A 96 -3.18 11.05 10.13
CA SER A 96 -4.02 9.84 9.98
C SER A 96 -4.18 9.37 8.53
N THR A 97 -3.44 8.31 8.26
CA THR A 97 -3.58 7.25 7.27
C THR A 97 -5.02 6.69 7.27
N LEU A 98 -5.65 6.56 6.09
CA LEU A 98 -6.97 5.92 5.90
C LEU A 98 -8.14 6.56 6.64
N VAL A 99 -8.76 7.56 6.01
CA VAL A 99 -10.07 8.07 6.46
C VAL A 99 -11.18 7.37 5.70
N ALA A 100 -12.03 6.60 6.39
CA ALA A 100 -13.23 6.01 5.81
C ALA A 100 -14.34 7.07 5.68
N MET A 101 -14.90 7.24 4.48
CA MET A 101 -16.05 8.08 4.17
C MET A 101 -17.19 7.19 3.67
N PRO A 102 -18.34 7.10 4.38
CA PRO A 102 -19.56 6.55 3.80
C PRO A 102 -20.08 7.47 2.67
N PRO A 103 -20.83 6.96 1.68
CA PRO A 103 -21.50 5.65 1.58
C PRO A 103 -20.57 4.51 1.12
N VAL A 104 -21.08 3.26 1.21
CA VAL A 104 -20.41 2.09 0.63
C VAL A 104 -20.41 2.20 -0.89
N PRO A 105 -19.24 2.20 -1.56
CA PRO A 105 -19.15 2.30 -3.01
C PRO A 105 -19.59 0.99 -3.69
N LEU A 106 -19.92 1.06 -4.99
CA LEU A 106 -20.34 -0.12 -5.77
C LEU A 106 -19.17 -0.88 -6.41
N HIS A 107 -18.03 -0.20 -6.60
CA HIS A 107 -16.88 -0.73 -7.30
C HIS A 107 -15.59 -0.38 -6.56
N PHE A 108 -14.54 -1.17 -6.80
CA PHE A 108 -13.19 -0.73 -6.50
C PHE A 108 -12.82 0.43 -7.45
N LEU A 109 -12.09 1.41 -6.91
CA LEU A 109 -11.56 2.51 -7.69
C LEU A 109 -10.28 3.02 -7.04
N LEU A 110 -9.24 3.27 -7.83
CA LEU A 110 -8.11 4.10 -7.42
C LEU A 110 -8.24 5.45 -8.12
N GLU A 111 -8.59 6.52 -7.40
CA GLU A 111 -8.72 7.84 -8.00
C GLU A 111 -7.36 8.51 -8.18
N LYS A 112 -7.32 9.54 -9.04
CA LYS A 112 -6.15 10.38 -9.21
C LYS A 112 -5.73 11.04 -7.89
N ASN A 113 -4.42 11.04 -7.62
CA ASN A 113 -3.86 11.69 -6.44
C ASN A 113 -4.07 13.22 -6.46
N ARG A 114 -4.17 13.84 -5.29
CA ARG A 114 -4.36 15.29 -5.15
C ARG A 114 -3.43 15.86 -4.06
N PRO A 115 -2.60 16.87 -4.38
CA PRO A 115 -2.40 17.46 -5.71
C PRO A 115 -1.67 16.50 -6.68
N ASP A 116 -1.84 16.72 -7.99
CA ASP A 116 -0.99 16.13 -9.03
C ASP A 116 -0.68 17.18 -10.12
N PRO A 117 0.60 17.56 -10.33
CA PRO A 117 1.78 17.13 -9.59
C PRO A 117 1.77 17.59 -8.11
N PHE A 118 2.60 16.95 -7.26
CA PHE A 118 2.81 17.31 -5.85
C PHE A 118 4.28 17.56 -5.54
N HIS A 119 4.60 18.25 -4.45
CA HIS A 119 5.98 18.47 -3.99
C HIS A 119 6.38 17.39 -2.97
N VAL A 120 7.60 16.83 -3.10
CA VAL A 120 8.07 15.68 -2.29
C VAL A 120 7.92 15.89 -0.77
N ASN A 121 8.13 17.10 -0.25
CA ASN A 121 7.98 17.41 1.18
C ASN A 121 6.54 17.71 1.61
N GLU A 122 5.63 17.96 0.67
CA GLU A 122 4.22 18.23 0.95
C GLU A 122 3.34 16.99 0.82
N GLY A 123 3.84 15.96 0.13
CA GLY A 123 3.11 14.72 -0.10
C GLY A 123 1.86 14.88 -0.95
N THR A 124 1.08 13.81 -1.05
CA THR A 124 -0.16 13.77 -1.83
C THR A 124 -1.19 12.85 -1.17
N ASN A 125 -2.47 13.17 -1.33
CA ASN A 125 -3.56 12.29 -0.97
C ASN A 125 -3.92 11.38 -2.15
N ILE A 126 -4.22 10.12 -1.87
CA ILE A 126 -4.55 9.09 -2.85
C ILE A 126 -5.91 8.50 -2.44
N PRO A 127 -7.01 8.91 -3.08
CA PRO A 127 -8.33 8.36 -2.80
C PRO A 127 -8.53 6.99 -3.45
N PHE A 128 -9.22 6.08 -2.76
CA PHE A 128 -9.60 4.78 -3.29
C PHE A 128 -10.87 4.23 -2.65
N ASP A 129 -11.62 3.42 -3.39
CA ASP A 129 -12.92 2.87 -2.98
C ASP A 129 -12.85 1.36 -2.75
N ILE A 130 -13.51 0.89 -1.68
CA ILE A 130 -13.65 -0.53 -1.32
C ILE A 130 -15.14 -0.87 -1.22
N PRO A 131 -15.72 -1.65 -2.16
CA PRO A 131 -17.16 -1.94 -2.18
C PRO A 131 -17.58 -3.04 -1.19
N TYR A 132 -16.65 -3.93 -0.83
CA TYR A 132 -16.86 -4.99 0.14
C TYR A 132 -15.53 -5.28 0.86
N ARG A 133 -15.58 -5.91 2.04
CA ARG A 133 -14.36 -6.22 2.80
C ARG A 133 -13.39 -7.03 1.95
N ALA A 134 -12.19 -6.52 1.72
CA ALA A 134 -11.21 -7.11 0.83
C ALA A 134 -9.79 -7.04 1.41
N ALA A 135 -8.94 -8.00 1.06
CA ALA A 135 -7.51 -7.89 1.25
C ALA A 135 -6.93 -6.97 0.17
N VAL A 136 -6.29 -5.89 0.58
CA VAL A 136 -5.79 -4.81 -0.26
C VAL A 136 -4.28 -4.68 -0.08
N ARG A 137 -3.59 -4.43 -1.19
CA ARG A 137 -2.21 -3.95 -1.21
C ARG A 137 -2.13 -2.66 -2.02
N LEU A 138 -1.66 -1.58 -1.39
CA LEU A 138 -1.41 -0.30 -2.04
C LEU A 138 0.09 0.04 -1.94
N THR A 139 0.75 0.21 -3.08
CA THR A 139 2.21 0.37 -3.17
C THR A 139 2.60 1.51 -4.08
N ILE A 140 3.70 2.19 -3.75
CA ILE A 140 4.34 3.21 -4.58
C ILE A 140 5.60 2.61 -5.21
N HIS A 141 5.75 2.79 -6.51
CA HIS A 141 6.91 2.39 -7.29
C HIS A 141 7.48 3.58 -8.04
N ARG A 142 8.79 3.64 -8.21
CA ARG A 142 9.42 4.61 -9.10
C ARG A 142 9.13 4.23 -10.55
N LYS A 143 8.73 5.18 -11.39
CA LYS A 143 8.62 4.97 -12.84
C LYS A 143 10.04 5.13 -13.41
N GLU A 144 10.57 4.06 -14.00
CA GLU A 144 11.91 4.01 -14.63
C GLU A 144 12.10 5.12 -15.67
#